data_AF-A0A4Z0R713-F1
#
_entry.id   AF-A0A4Z0R713-F1
#
_cell.length_a   1.000
_cell.length_b   1.000
_cell.length_c   1.000
_cell.angle_alpha   90.00
_cell.angle_beta   90.00
_cell.angle_gamma   90.00
#
_symmetry.space_group_name_H-M   'P 1'
#
loop_
_entity.id
_entity.type
_entity.pdbx_description
1 polymer ?
#
loop_
_entity_poly.entity_id
_entity_poly.type
_entity_poly.pdbx_seq_one_letter_code
_entity_poly.pdbx_strand_id
1 'polypeptide(L)'
;MKRKIYNKKKFWSGIGFLFLAAIAIPLDIIRFEELSTMRNIKHVLIDTFCILAGVTSVYRSLSNSCTKEDQQNDDEREKLVTLKSKSSAFSITFYICATIAALTLLAFTKTRQEEFMGIFIGIGIVPTIMIITEISCYFYHDKRT
;
A
#
# COMPACT_ATOMS: atom_id res chain seq x y z
N MET A 1 -25.28 16.94 -19.72
CA MET A 1 -24.49 17.35 -18.55
C MET A 1 -23.01 17.39 -18.95
N LYS A 2 -22.43 18.57 -19.25
CA LYS A 2 -21.02 18.66 -19.67
C LYS A 2 -20.11 18.41 -18.46
N ARG A 3 -19.53 17.21 -18.36
CA ARG A 3 -18.54 16.89 -17.32
C ARG A 3 -17.27 17.71 -17.57
N LYS A 4 -17.01 18.71 -16.73
CA LYS A 4 -15.73 19.43 -16.72
C LYS A 4 -14.71 18.57 -15.95
N ILE A 5 -13.51 18.43 -16.51
CA ILE A 5 -12.38 17.81 -15.81
C ILE A 5 -11.73 18.91 -14.98
N TYR A 6 -11.84 18.81 -13.66
CA TYR A 6 -11.37 19.84 -12.74
C TYR A 6 -9.88 19.65 -12.41
N ASN A 7 -9.42 18.40 -12.27
CA ASN A 7 -8.01 18.07 -12.05
C ASN A 7 -7.45 17.16 -13.16
N LYS A 8 -6.85 17.76 -14.19
CA LYS A 8 -6.32 17.02 -15.35
C LYS A 8 -5.20 16.04 -14.95
N LYS A 9 -4.35 16.38 -13.97
CA LYS A 9 -3.22 15.53 -13.56
C LYS A 9 -3.69 14.24 -12.89
N LYS A 10 -4.63 14.33 -11.93
CA LYS A 10 -5.21 13.15 -11.27
C LYS A 10 -6.07 12.30 -12.23
N PHE A 11 -6.74 12.94 -13.20
CA PHE A 11 -7.50 12.25 -14.24
C PHE A 11 -6.61 11.36 -15.12
N TRP A 12 -5.50 11.91 -15.63
CA TRP A 12 -4.55 11.15 -16.45
C TRP A 12 -3.84 10.03 -15.67
N SER A 13 -3.52 10.26 -14.40
CA SER A 13 -3.00 9.19 -13.52
C SER A 13 -3.99 8.04 -13.36
N GLY A 14 -5.28 8.35 -13.16
CA GLY A 14 -6.32 7.33 -13.04
C GLY A 14 -6.58 6.54 -14.31
N ILE A 15 -6.53 7.21 -15.47
CA ILE A 15 -6.57 6.55 -16.78
C ILE A 15 -5.37 5.62 -16.96
N GLY A 16 -4.18 6.04 -16.54
CA GLY A 16 -2.99 5.20 -16.57
C GLY A 16 -3.16 3.90 -15.77
N PHE A 17 -3.70 3.99 -14.54
CA PHE A 17 -3.99 2.80 -13.73
C PHE A 17 -5.06 1.90 -14.34
N LEU A 18 -6.13 2.47 -14.92
CA LEU A 18 -7.16 1.69 -15.61
C LEU A 18 -6.63 1.01 -16.88
N PHE A 19 -5.76 1.69 -17.63
CA PHE A 19 -5.12 1.11 -18.81
C PHE A 19 -4.18 -0.05 -18.44
N LEU A 20 -3.42 0.11 -17.36
CA LEU A 20 -2.57 -0.95 -16.84
C LEU A 20 -3.40 -2.18 -16.43
N ALA A 21 -4.49 -1.97 -15.70
CA ALA A 21 -5.42 -3.05 -15.32
C ALA A 21 -6.04 -3.72 -16.56
N ALA A 22 -6.42 -2.94 -17.58
CA ALA A 22 -7.00 -3.47 -18.81
C ALA A 22 -6.04 -4.37 -19.61
N ILE A 23 -4.73 -4.21 -19.45
CA ILE A 23 -3.71 -5.07 -20.07
C ILE A 23 -3.35 -6.25 -19.14
N ALA A 24 -3.21 -5.99 -17.84
CA ALA A 24 -2.82 -7.01 -16.86
C ALA A 24 -3.86 -8.13 -16.74
N ILE A 25 -5.15 -7.79 -16.63
CA ILE A 25 -6.23 -8.76 -16.41
C ILE A 25 -6.31 -9.80 -17.55
N PRO A 26 -6.32 -9.43 -18.85
CA PRO A 26 -6.30 -10.43 -19.93
C PRO A 26 -5.05 -11.30 -19.95
N LEU A 27 -3.88 -10.74 -19.63
CA LEU A 27 -2.62 -11.49 -19.57
C LEU A 27 -2.65 -12.52 -18.43
N ASP A 28 -3.21 -12.14 -17.29
CA ASP A 28 -3.35 -13.03 -16.14
C ASP A 28 -4.42 -14.11 -16.38
N ILE A 29 -5.48 -13.83 -17.15
CA ILE A 29 -6.47 -14.83 -17.60
C ILE A 29 -5.84 -15.84 -18.56
N ILE A 30 -5.04 -15.39 -19.55
CA ILE A 30 -4.40 -16.29 -20.53
C ILE A 30 -3.39 -17.22 -19.85
N ARG A 31 -2.69 -16.74 -18.81
CA ARG A 31 -1.64 -17.48 -18.10
C ARG A 31 -2.12 -18.18 -16.84
N PHE A 32 -3.43 -18.16 -16.59
CA PHE A 32 -4.04 -18.64 -15.34
C PHE A 32 -3.68 -20.10 -15.01
N GLU A 33 -3.55 -20.94 -16.05
CA GLU A 33 -3.27 -22.38 -15.92
C GLU A 33 -1.77 -22.71 -15.78
N GLU A 34 -0.88 -21.80 -16.20
CA GLU A 34 0.59 -21.98 -16.19
C GLU A 34 1.22 -21.56 -14.84
N LEU A 35 0.46 -20.87 -14.00
CA LEU A 35 1.00 -20.01 -12.96
C LEU A 35 0.63 -20.53 -11.56
N SER A 36 1.61 -20.60 -10.65
CA SER A 36 1.40 -21.16 -9.30
C SER A 36 0.36 -20.38 -8.50
N THR A 37 -0.43 -21.06 -7.67
CA THR A 37 -1.56 -20.50 -6.90
C THR A 37 -1.18 -19.25 -6.10
N MET A 38 0.02 -19.25 -5.51
CA MET A 38 0.57 -18.10 -4.75
C MET A 38 0.83 -16.87 -5.63
N ARG A 39 1.24 -17.07 -6.88
CA ARG A 39 1.52 -15.98 -7.81
C ARG A 39 0.20 -15.45 -8.41
N ASN A 40 -0.77 -16.31 -8.72
CA ASN A 40 -2.13 -15.89 -9.10
C ASN A 40 -2.79 -14.96 -8.07
N ILE A 41 -2.69 -15.28 -6.77
CA ILE A 41 -3.25 -14.43 -5.70
C ILE A 41 -2.60 -13.04 -5.69
N LYS A 42 -1.28 -12.95 -5.90
CA LYS A 42 -0.57 -11.66 -5.95
C LYS A 42 -1.05 -10.81 -7.13
N HIS A 43 -1.20 -11.42 -8.30
CA HIS A 43 -1.68 -10.76 -9.52
C HIS A 43 -3.11 -10.21 -9.34
N VAL A 44 -4.03 -11.03 -8.81
CA VAL A 44 -5.42 -10.62 -8.53
C VAL A 44 -5.49 -9.44 -7.54
N LEU A 45 -4.63 -9.43 -6.52
CA LEU A 45 -4.56 -8.30 -5.56
C LEU A 45 -4.08 -7.00 -6.24
N ILE A 46 -3.07 -7.09 -7.10
CA ILE A 46 -2.54 -5.94 -7.85
C ILE A 46 -3.59 -5.38 -8.82
N ASP A 47 -4.28 -6.26 -9.54
CA ASP A 47 -5.35 -5.85 -10.46
C ASP A 47 -6.50 -5.16 -9.75
N THR A 48 -6.94 -5.75 -8.63
CA THR A 48 -8.00 -5.16 -7.78
C THR A 48 -7.58 -3.78 -7.28
N PHE A 49 -6.33 -3.63 -6.84
CA PHE A 49 -5.79 -2.34 -6.41
C PHE A 49 -5.75 -1.32 -7.57
N CYS A 50 -5.31 -1.73 -8.77
CA CYS A 50 -5.24 -0.85 -9.94
C CYS A 50 -6.62 -0.35 -10.38
N ILE A 51 -7.64 -1.22 -10.38
CA ILE A 51 -9.03 -0.82 -10.68
C ILE A 51 -9.53 0.16 -9.64
N LEU A 52 -9.41 -0.16 -8.34
CA LEU A 52 -9.91 0.71 -7.27
C LEU A 52 -9.24 2.08 -7.27
N ALA A 53 -7.91 2.11 -7.41
CA ALA A 53 -7.14 3.35 -7.50
C ALA A 53 -7.49 4.15 -8.76
N GLY A 54 -7.61 3.49 -9.91
CA GLY A 54 -7.96 4.10 -11.19
C GLY A 54 -9.37 4.70 -11.21
N VAL A 55 -10.38 3.94 -10.78
CA VAL A 55 -11.77 4.42 -10.71
C VAL A 55 -11.90 5.59 -9.73
N THR A 56 -11.29 5.47 -8.55
CA THR A 56 -11.37 6.51 -7.51
C THR A 56 -10.73 7.82 -7.96
N SER A 57 -9.57 7.76 -8.63
CA SER A 57 -8.86 8.95 -9.12
C SER A 57 -9.59 9.62 -10.29
N VAL A 58 -10.14 8.85 -11.23
CA VAL A 58 -11.00 9.38 -12.30
C VAL A 58 -12.25 10.04 -11.72
N TYR A 59 -12.95 9.36 -10.79
CA TYR A 59 -14.15 9.90 -10.14
C TYR A 59 -13.86 11.21 -9.39
N ARG A 60 -12.80 11.25 -8.57
CA ARG A 60 -12.41 12.46 -7.81
C ARG A 60 -12.03 13.62 -8.74
N SER A 61 -11.35 13.36 -9.85
CA SER A 61 -10.92 14.40 -10.79
C SER A 61 -12.05 15.06 -11.59
N LEU A 62 -13.21 14.39 -11.68
CA LEU A 62 -14.43 14.87 -12.32
C LEU A 62 -15.35 15.63 -11.35
N SER A 63 -15.09 15.55 -10.03
CA SER A 63 -15.89 16.21 -9.01
C SER A 63 -15.30 17.59 -8.64
N ASN A 64 -16.10 18.64 -8.81
CA ASN A 64 -15.74 20.02 -8.45
C ASN A 64 -15.55 20.18 -6.93
N SER A 65 -16.38 19.52 -6.12
CA SER A 65 -16.28 19.57 -4.66
C SER A 65 -14.98 18.92 -4.17
N CYS A 66 -14.65 17.73 -4.67
CA CYS A 66 -13.40 17.04 -4.33
C CYS A 66 -12.16 17.82 -4.78
N THR A 67 -12.24 18.52 -5.93
CA THR A 67 -11.11 19.30 -6.43
C THR A 67 -10.89 20.58 -5.61
N LYS A 68 -11.96 21.20 -5.09
CA LYS A 68 -11.87 22.32 -4.15
C LYS A 68 -11.40 21.86 -2.77
N GLU A 69 -11.85 20.69 -2.30
CA GLU A 69 -11.33 20.03 -1.10
C GLU A 69 -9.82 19.77 -1.22
N ASP A 70 -9.36 19.25 -2.36
CA ASP A 70 -7.93 19.04 -2.64
C ASP A 70 -7.11 20.35 -2.66
N GLN A 71 -7.75 21.50 -2.95
CA GLN A 71 -7.09 22.80 -3.05
C GLN A 71 -7.13 23.62 -1.75
N GLN A 72 -8.08 23.30 -0.87
CA GLN A 72 -8.35 24.01 0.37
C GLN A 72 -7.88 23.23 1.61
N ASN A 73 -7.48 21.96 1.47
CA ASN A 73 -6.97 21.12 2.56
C ASN A 73 -5.48 21.30 2.88
N ASP A 74 -4.72 22.13 2.15
CA ASP A 74 -3.28 22.37 2.41
C ASP A 74 -3.00 23.12 3.76
N ASP A 75 -4.02 23.24 4.61
CA ASP A 75 -3.97 23.78 5.97
C ASP A 75 -3.28 22.79 6.93
N GLU A 76 -2.75 23.33 8.03
CA GLU A 76 -2.01 22.60 9.08
C GLU A 76 -2.71 21.32 9.57
N ARG A 77 -4.04 21.28 9.52
CA ARG A 77 -4.86 20.11 9.89
C ARG A 77 -4.65 18.91 8.98
N GLU A 78 -4.56 19.06 7.66
CA GLU A 78 -4.28 17.92 6.78
C GLU A 78 -2.84 17.45 6.96
N LYS A 79 -1.89 18.37 7.16
CA LYS A 79 -0.50 18.00 7.48
C LYS A 79 -0.43 17.18 8.77
N LEU A 80 -1.16 17.58 9.81
CA LEU A 80 -1.29 16.82 11.07
C LEU A 80 -1.95 15.46 10.85
N VAL A 81 -3.07 15.41 10.11
CA VAL A 81 -3.77 14.14 9.79
C VAL A 81 -2.87 13.21 8.98
N THR A 82 -2.11 13.74 8.02
CA THR A 82 -1.18 12.99 7.18
C THR A 82 -0.04 12.41 7.99
N LEU A 83 0.57 13.22 8.87
CA LEU A 83 1.63 12.75 9.76
C LEU A 83 1.11 11.68 10.73
N LYS A 84 -0.06 11.90 11.33
CA LYS A 84 -0.69 10.94 12.25
C LYS A 84 -1.11 9.65 11.54
N SER A 85 -1.61 9.76 10.31
CA SER A 85 -1.96 8.62 9.45
C SER A 85 -0.72 7.81 9.08
N LYS A 86 0.37 8.45 8.67
CA LYS A 86 1.65 7.79 8.38
C LYS A 86 2.21 7.09 9.61
N SER A 87 2.22 7.75 10.77
CA SER A 87 2.66 7.17 12.04
C SER A 87 1.80 5.98 12.48
N SER A 88 0.47 6.09 12.34
CA SER A 88 -0.46 5.01 12.62
C SER A 88 -0.27 3.82 11.67
N ALA A 89 -0.17 4.07 10.37
CA ALA A 89 0.09 3.04 9.36
C ALA A 89 1.41 2.31 9.61
N PHE A 90 2.46 3.05 10.00
CA PHE A 90 3.74 2.47 10.40
C PHE A 90 3.59 1.55 11.63
N SER A 91 2.93 2.02 12.68
CA SER A 91 2.68 1.24 13.90
C SER A 91 1.86 -0.01 13.62
N ILE A 92 0.76 0.12 12.86
CA ILE A 92 -0.10 -1.00 12.47
C ILE A 92 0.70 -2.03 11.65
N THR A 93 1.47 -1.58 10.67
CA THR A 93 2.29 -2.46 9.84
C THR A 93 3.34 -3.19 10.68
N PHE A 94 3.98 -2.48 11.62
CA PHE A 94 4.93 -3.08 12.56
C PHE A 94 4.26 -4.19 13.38
N TYR A 95 3.09 -3.93 13.98
CA TYR A 95 2.37 -4.94 14.75
C TYR A 95 1.93 -6.13 13.90
N ILE A 96 1.49 -5.91 12.65
CA ILE A 96 1.14 -7.01 11.74
C ILE A 96 2.37 -7.86 11.42
N CYS A 97 3.50 -7.25 11.05
CA CYS A 97 4.73 -7.99 10.79
C CYS A 97 5.23 -8.73 12.03
N ALA A 98 5.19 -8.09 13.20
CA ALA A 98 5.61 -8.69 14.47
C ALA A 98 4.71 -9.87 14.89
N THR A 99 3.39 -9.75 14.70
CA THR A 99 2.45 -10.84 14.99
C THR A 99 2.62 -12.02 14.04
N ILE A 100 2.83 -11.77 12.74
CA ILE A 100 3.13 -12.85 11.79
C ILE A 100 4.46 -13.53 12.14
N ALA A 101 5.50 -12.77 12.49
CA ALA A 101 6.78 -13.32 12.94
C ALA A 101 6.59 -14.18 14.22
N ALA A 102 5.81 -13.70 15.19
CA ALA A 102 5.53 -14.47 16.41
C ALA A 102 4.79 -15.78 16.09
N LEU A 103 3.80 -15.75 15.19
CA LEU A 103 3.04 -16.93 14.79
C LEU A 103 3.91 -17.96 14.06
N THR A 104 4.80 -17.54 13.17
CA THR A 104 5.72 -18.45 12.46
C THR A 104 6.74 -19.06 13.40
N LEU A 105 7.21 -18.31 14.40
CA LEU A 105 8.07 -18.85 15.45
C LEU A 105 7.33 -19.89 16.30
N LEU A 106 6.09 -19.61 16.71
CA LEU A 106 5.27 -20.57 17.45
C LEU A 106 5.01 -21.84 16.62
N ALA A 107 4.72 -21.70 15.33
CA ALA A 107 4.58 -22.84 14.41
C ALA A 107 5.87 -23.66 14.29
N PHE A 108 7.03 -23.00 14.19
CA PHE A 108 8.33 -23.66 14.19
C PHE A 108 8.56 -24.48 15.48
N THR A 109 8.29 -23.89 16.65
CA THR A 109 8.49 -24.60 17.93
C THR A 109 7.62 -25.86 18.07
N LYS A 110 6.44 -25.87 17.44
CA LYS A 110 5.50 -27.00 17.44
C LYS A 110 5.87 -28.07 16.40
N THR A 111 6.17 -27.66 15.17
CA THR A 111 6.29 -28.59 14.03
C THR A 111 7.75 -28.99 13.75
N ARG A 112 8.73 -28.21 14.24
CA ARG A 112 10.19 -28.37 13.99
C ARG A 112 10.58 -28.45 12.50
N GLN A 113 9.75 -27.90 11.62
CA GLN A 113 10.05 -27.80 10.19
C GLN A 113 10.87 -26.54 9.90
N GLU A 114 12.03 -26.71 9.28
CA GLU A 114 12.97 -25.63 8.96
C GLU A 114 12.37 -24.55 8.02
N GLU A 115 11.34 -24.87 7.26
CA GLU A 115 10.65 -23.92 6.36
C GLU A 115 10.06 -22.73 7.13
N PHE A 116 9.50 -22.96 8.32
CA PHE A 116 8.96 -21.88 9.16
C PHE A 116 10.05 -20.94 9.68
N MET A 117 11.27 -21.45 9.90
CA MET A 117 12.41 -20.63 10.30
C MET A 117 12.82 -19.68 9.16
N GLY A 118 12.83 -20.15 7.91
CA GLY A 118 13.10 -19.31 6.75
C GLY A 118 12.09 -18.16 6.61
N ILE A 119 10.80 -18.46 6.80
CA ILE A 119 9.72 -17.45 6.77
C ILE A 119 9.87 -16.46 7.92
N PHE A 120 10.17 -16.95 9.14
CA PHE A 120 10.40 -16.11 10.32
C PHE A 120 11.52 -15.10 10.08
N ILE A 121 12.67 -15.56 9.57
CA ILE A 121 13.82 -14.69 9.28
C ILE A 121 13.43 -13.65 8.22
N GLY A 122 12.79 -14.09 7.13
CA GLY A 122 12.37 -13.20 6.05
C GLY A 122 11.43 -12.08 6.52
N ILE A 123 10.41 -12.42 7.32
CA ILE A 123 9.45 -11.42 7.82
C ILE A 123 9.99 -10.62 9.00
N GLY A 124 10.86 -11.19 9.83
CA GLY A 124 11.44 -10.56 11.03
C GLY A 124 12.45 -9.46 10.72
N ILE A 125 13.05 -9.45 9.53
CA ILE A 125 13.93 -8.35 9.09
C ILE A 125 13.14 -7.04 8.95
N VAL A 126 11.88 -7.10 8.51
CA VAL A 126 11.04 -5.92 8.28
C VAL A 126 10.84 -5.08 9.55
N PRO A 127 10.32 -5.61 10.68
CA PRO A 127 10.17 -4.83 11.91
C PRO A 127 11.53 -4.36 12.46
N THR A 128 12.62 -5.09 12.22
CA THR A 128 13.97 -4.68 12.62
C THR A 128 14.41 -3.41 11.89
N ILE A 129 14.23 -3.36 10.55
CA ILE A 129 14.52 -2.16 9.74
C ILE A 129 13.62 -1.00 10.16
N MET A 130 12.34 -1.28 10.45
CA MET A 130 11.40 -0.27 10.93
C MET A 130 11.90 0.40 12.21
N ILE A 131 12.29 -0.37 13.24
CA ILE A 131 12.82 0.19 14.50
C ILE A 131 14.07 1.05 14.26
N ILE A 132 15.03 0.55 13.47
CA ILE A 132 16.26 1.30 13.16
C ILE A 132 15.93 2.61 12.45
N THR A 133 14.99 2.58 11.51
CA THR A 133 14.55 3.77 10.77
C THR A 133 13.84 4.77 11.68
N GLU A 134 12.97 4.30 12.57
CA GLU A 134 12.26 5.14 13.54
C GLU A 134 13.24 5.88 14.46
N ILE A 135 14.20 5.15 15.04
CA ILE A 135 15.26 5.73 15.88
C ILE A 135 16.08 6.76 15.10
N SER A 136 16.49 6.41 13.86
CA SER A 136 17.28 7.31 13.02
C SER A 136 16.52 8.58 12.66
N CYS A 137 15.24 8.46 12.30
CA CYS A 137 14.36 9.59 12.01
C CYS A 137 14.14 10.45 13.25
N TYR A 138 13.96 9.85 14.42
CA TYR A 138 13.82 10.56 15.69
C TYR A 138 15.06 11.44 15.95
N PHE A 139 16.27 10.88 15.92
CA PHE A 139 17.50 11.66 16.12
C PHE A 139 17.72 12.75 15.07
N TYR A 140 17.39 12.47 13.81
CA TYR A 140 17.56 13.44 12.72
C TYR A 140 16.63 14.65 12.88
N HIS A 141 15.39 14.42 13.27
CA HIS A 141 14.40 15.48 13.44
C HIS A 141 14.56 16.21 14.77
N ASP A 142 14.90 15.51 15.85
CA ASP A 142 15.18 16.13 17.16
C ASP A 142 16.32 17.15 17.07
N LYS A 143 17.41 16.81 16.37
CA LYS A 143 18.54 17.74 16.16
C LYS A 143 18.20 18.99 15.32
N ARG A 144 17.09 18.97 14.59
CA ARG A 144 16.66 20.06 13.68
C ARG A 144 15.47 20.86 14.22
N THR A 145 14.95 20.49 15.38
CA THR A 145 13.88 21.22 16.08
C THR A 145 14.50 22.11 17.15
#